data_AF-A0A662IY03-F1
#
_entry.id   AF-A0A662IY03-F1
#
_cell.length_a   1.000
_cell.length_b   1.000
_cell.length_c   1.000
_cell.angle_alpha   90.00
_cell.angle_beta   90.00
_cell.angle_gamma   90.00
#
_symmetry.space_group_name_H-M   'P 1'
#
loop_
_entity.id
_entity.type
_entity.pdbx_description
1 polymer ?
#
loop_
_entity_poly.entity_id
_entity_poly.type
_entity_poly.pdbx_seq_one_letter_code
_entity_poly.pdbx_strand_id
1 'polypeptide(L)'
;LIYEGAIQRALAEGGLVGAMYALYCAIALLGSAITLASVLKMLHSAFFGVRPSRLEGVKEVPLTMQIPLVILAALCVVLGVAPRLLLDTLINPAVALIMGAGVPSYFLLGFATPIGFYEALGLALIILISMLVGYAIYHASLKPMVVTTDAAMPFTGGEVEEPYLSLEKARVGLAPSTLTLPHS
;
A
#
# COMPACT_ATOMS: atom_id res chain seq x y z
N LEU A 1 2.87 14.76 -9.90
CA LEU A 1 3.93 15.72 -10.28
C LEU A 1 4.88 15.17 -11.34
N ILE A 2 5.41 13.94 -11.19
CA ILE A 2 6.31 13.34 -12.20
C ILE A 2 5.60 13.15 -13.56
N TYR A 3 4.37 12.63 -13.55
CA TYR A 3 3.57 12.45 -14.78
C TYR A 3 3.23 13.78 -15.46
N GLU A 4 2.79 14.78 -14.70
CA GLU A 4 2.55 16.14 -15.20
C GLU A 4 3.80 16.74 -15.86
N GLY A 5 4.95 16.64 -15.19
CA GLY A 5 6.21 17.17 -15.72
C GLY A 5 6.65 16.47 -17.01
N ALA A 6 6.47 15.16 -17.09
CA ALA A 6 6.84 14.40 -18.28
C ALA A 6 5.83 14.61 -19.44
N ILE A 7 4.53 14.81 -19.16
CA ILE A 7 3.54 15.23 -20.17
C ILE A 7 3.83 16.65 -20.66
N GLN A 8 4.16 17.58 -19.76
CA GLN A 8 4.55 18.95 -20.13
C GLN A 8 5.75 18.95 -21.09
N ARG A 9 6.76 18.13 -20.78
CA ARG A 9 7.96 17.95 -21.59
C ARG A 9 7.62 17.34 -22.95
N ALA A 10 6.75 16.33 -22.97
CA ALA A 10 6.29 15.68 -24.20
C ALA A 10 5.55 16.65 -25.14
N LEU A 11 4.69 17.50 -24.58
CA LEU A 11 3.93 18.51 -25.33
C LEU A 11 4.81 19.69 -25.80
N ALA A 12 5.81 20.08 -25.01
CA ALA A 12 6.67 21.23 -25.32
C ALA A 12 7.70 20.95 -26.41
N GLU A 13 8.29 19.75 -26.44
CA GLU A 13 9.38 19.44 -27.39
C GLU A 13 8.85 18.93 -28.74
N GLY A 14 7.66 18.31 -28.78
CA GLY A 14 7.06 17.80 -30.01
C GLY A 14 7.90 16.74 -30.75
N GLY A 15 7.35 16.18 -31.83
CA GLY A 15 8.08 15.22 -32.68
C GLY A 15 8.53 13.93 -31.96
N LEU A 16 9.67 13.38 -32.39
CA LEU A 16 10.20 12.11 -31.88
C LEU A 16 10.58 12.17 -30.40
N VAL A 17 11.08 13.33 -29.95
CA VAL A 17 11.51 13.52 -28.56
C VAL A 17 10.30 13.56 -27.63
N GLY A 18 9.22 14.23 -28.03
CA GLY A 18 7.95 14.19 -27.30
C GLY A 18 7.36 12.78 -27.18
N ALA A 19 7.46 11.97 -28.24
CA ALA A 19 7.03 10.57 -28.23
C ALA A 19 7.83 9.70 -27.24
N MET A 20 9.14 9.95 -27.07
CA MET A 20 9.95 9.26 -26.05
C MET A 20 9.49 9.57 -24.62
N TYR A 21 9.17 10.83 -24.31
CA TYR A 21 8.66 11.19 -22.98
C TYR A 21 7.27 10.60 -22.70
N ALA A 22 6.40 10.53 -23.71
CA ALA A 22 5.10 9.87 -23.58
C ALA A 22 5.25 8.36 -23.32
N LEU A 23 6.18 7.69 -24.00
CA LEU A 23 6.49 6.27 -23.75
C LEU A 23 7.04 6.07 -22.34
N TYR A 24 7.94 6.95 -21.88
CA TYR A 24 8.45 6.93 -20.51
C TYR A 24 7.32 7.06 -19.48
N CYS A 25 6.39 8.01 -19.67
CA CYS A 25 5.20 8.13 -18.82
C CYS A 25 4.40 6.83 -18.75
N ALA A 26 4.15 6.19 -19.89
CA ALA A 26 3.39 4.95 -19.94
C ALA A 26 4.08 3.82 -19.15
N ILE A 27 5.39 3.64 -19.34
CA ILE A 27 6.18 2.65 -18.60
C ILE A 27 6.19 2.97 -17.09
N ALA A 28 6.33 4.24 -16.71
CA ALA A 28 6.31 4.67 -15.32
C ALA A 28 4.94 4.45 -14.65
N LEU A 29 3.84 4.66 -15.37
CA LEU A 29 2.49 4.36 -14.89
C LEU A 29 2.29 2.85 -14.70
N LEU A 30 2.70 2.04 -15.67
CA LEU A 30 2.63 0.58 -15.57
C LEU A 30 3.48 0.05 -14.41
N GLY A 31 4.69 0.57 -14.24
CA GLY A 31 5.56 0.23 -13.11
C GLY A 31 4.89 0.51 -11.77
N SER A 32 4.30 1.69 -11.60
CA SER A 32 3.55 2.05 -10.38
C SER A 32 2.38 1.11 -10.10
N ALA A 33 1.60 0.75 -11.14
CA ALA A 33 0.48 -0.18 -10.99
C ALA A 33 0.92 -1.60 -10.61
N ILE A 34 2.01 -2.11 -11.21
CA ILE A 34 2.57 -3.43 -10.89
C ILE A 34 3.09 -3.45 -9.44
N THR A 35 3.76 -2.39 -8.98
CA THR A 35 4.20 -2.26 -7.58
C THR A 35 3.01 -2.24 -6.63
N LEU A 36 1.93 -1.53 -6.96
CA LEU A 36 0.72 -1.54 -6.14
C LEU A 36 0.11 -2.95 -6.06
N ALA A 37 0.00 -3.66 -7.18
CA ALA A 37 -0.54 -5.01 -7.24
C ALA A 37 0.28 -6.02 -6.42
N SER A 38 1.62 -5.92 -6.45
CA SER A 38 2.49 -6.82 -5.68
C SER A 38 2.35 -6.59 -4.17
N VAL A 39 2.25 -5.33 -3.73
CA VAL A 39 2.03 -4.97 -2.33
C VAL A 39 0.66 -5.46 -1.84
N LEU A 40 -0.40 -5.28 -2.64
CA LEU A 40 -1.74 -5.77 -2.29
C LEU A 40 -1.78 -7.29 -2.17
N LYS A 41 -1.14 -8.02 -3.09
CA LYS A 41 -1.04 -9.48 -3.03
C LYS A 41 -0.29 -9.94 -1.78
N MET A 42 0.82 -9.28 -1.47
CA MET A 42 1.59 -9.56 -0.25
C MET A 42 0.75 -9.29 1.00
N LEU A 43 0.04 -8.16 1.06
CA LEU A 43 -0.81 -7.78 2.18
C LEU A 43 -1.95 -8.78 2.40
N HIS A 44 -2.62 -9.18 1.31
CA HIS A 44 -3.67 -10.20 1.36
C HIS A 44 -3.14 -11.54 1.88
N SER A 45 -1.99 -11.97 1.36
CA SER A 45 -1.37 -13.23 1.78
C SER A 45 -0.87 -13.21 3.23
N ALA A 46 -0.42 -12.05 3.74
CA ALA A 46 0.13 -11.94 5.08
C ALA A 46 -0.96 -11.84 6.16
N PHE A 47 -2.04 -11.11 5.91
CA PHE A 47 -3.08 -10.83 6.92
C PHE A 47 -4.36 -11.66 6.75
N PHE A 48 -4.73 -12.01 5.52
CA PHE A 48 -5.99 -12.72 5.23
C PHE A 48 -5.79 -14.21 4.94
N GLY A 49 -4.57 -14.73 5.13
CA GLY A 49 -4.26 -16.16 5.02
C GLY A 49 -4.67 -16.94 6.28
N VAL A 50 -5.06 -18.21 6.11
CA VAL A 50 -5.36 -19.11 7.23
C VAL A 50 -4.09 -19.33 8.06
N ARG A 51 -4.13 -19.00 9.35
CA ARG A 51 -3.00 -19.21 10.29
C ARG A 51 -2.77 -20.73 10.44
N PRO A 52 -1.61 -21.28 10.05
CA PRO A 52 -1.30 -22.68 10.29
C PRO A 52 -1.22 -22.96 11.80
N SER A 53 -1.72 -24.11 12.24
CA SER A 53 -1.76 -24.54 13.65
C SER A 53 -0.40 -24.44 14.36
N ARG A 54 0.70 -24.59 13.61
CA ARG A 54 2.08 -24.42 14.10
C ARG A 54 2.43 -23.01 14.61
N LEU A 55 1.62 -21.99 14.31
CA LEU A 55 1.82 -20.61 14.77
C LEU A 55 0.86 -20.19 15.89
N GLU A 56 -0.02 -21.06 16.40
CA GLU A 56 -1.04 -20.74 17.43
C GLU A 56 -0.46 -20.22 18.76
N GLY A 57 0.81 -20.50 19.06
CA GLY A 57 1.49 -20.06 20.29
C GLY A 57 2.41 -18.85 20.16
N VAL A 58 2.50 -18.20 18.99
CA VAL A 58 3.36 -17.02 18.81
C VAL A 58 2.79 -15.82 19.56
N LYS A 59 3.55 -15.35 20.55
CA LYS A 59 3.25 -14.17 21.35
C LYS A 59 3.42 -12.90 20.52
N GLU A 60 2.57 -11.91 20.78
CA GLU A 60 2.65 -10.57 20.21
C GLU A 60 4.06 -9.98 20.24
N VAL A 61 4.39 -9.19 19.21
CA VAL A 61 5.71 -8.58 19.03
C VAL A 61 6.06 -7.72 20.26
N PRO A 62 7.25 -7.87 20.86
CA PRO A 62 7.65 -7.08 22.03
C PRO A 62 7.61 -5.58 21.72
N LEU A 63 7.19 -4.78 22.69
CA LEU A 63 6.98 -3.33 22.54
C LEU A 63 8.21 -2.59 22.00
N THR A 64 9.42 -3.05 22.31
CA THR A 64 10.68 -2.50 21.80
C THR A 64 10.81 -2.52 20.27
N MET A 65 10.18 -3.48 19.59
CA MET A 65 10.16 -3.56 18.13
C MET A 65 9.00 -2.76 17.50
N GLN A 66 7.95 -2.48 18.28
CA GLN A 66 6.81 -1.66 17.82
C GLN A 66 7.16 -0.17 17.80
N ILE A 67 7.98 0.30 18.75
CA ILE A 67 8.40 1.71 18.85
C ILE A 67 8.94 2.26 17.52
N PRO A 68 9.96 1.64 16.86
CA PRO A 68 10.47 2.17 15.59
C PRO A 68 9.43 2.15 14.47
N LEU A 69 8.55 1.15 14.43
CA LEU A 69 7.48 1.06 13.44
C LEU A 69 6.47 2.20 13.60
N VAL A 70 6.06 2.50 14.84
CA VAL A 70 5.12 3.58 15.14
C VAL A 70 5.74 4.95 14.86
N ILE A 71 7.00 5.16 15.23
CA ILE A 71 7.72 6.41 14.94
C ILE A 71 7.78 6.64 13.43
N LEU A 72 8.15 5.61 12.65
CA LEU A 72 8.24 5.74 11.21
C LEU A 72 6.87 5.99 10.58
N ALA A 73 5.83 5.29 11.04
CA ALA A 73 4.46 5.52 10.58
C ALA A 73 3.98 6.95 10.88
N ALA A 74 4.24 7.45 12.09
CA ALA A 74 3.90 8.82 12.48
C ALA A 74 4.64 9.84 11.59
N LEU A 75 5.93 9.63 11.34
CA LEU A 75 6.70 10.48 10.41
C LEU A 75 6.13 10.43 8.99
N CYS A 76 5.79 9.24 8.46
CA CYS A 76 5.17 9.11 7.14
C CYS A 76 3.85 9.88 7.04
N VAL A 77 3.01 9.84 8.08
CA VAL A 77 1.74 10.59 8.11
C VAL A 77 1.99 12.09 8.20
N VAL A 78 2.87 12.54 9.10
CA VAL A 78 3.17 13.99 9.26
C VAL A 78 3.77 14.57 7.98
N LEU A 79 4.76 13.89 7.39
CA LEU A 79 5.40 14.32 6.15
C LEU A 79 4.46 14.21 4.94
N GLY A 80 3.55 13.24 4.95
CA GLY A 80 2.54 13.07 3.89
C GLY A 80 1.46 14.16 3.93
N VAL A 81 0.97 14.52 5.11
CA VAL A 81 -0.07 15.54 5.30
C VAL A 81 0.49 16.97 5.15
N ALA A 82 1.69 17.22 5.70
CA ALA A 82 2.34 18.51 5.66
C ALA A 82 3.72 18.44 4.98
N PRO A 83 3.79 18.15 3.67
CA PRO A 83 5.05 18.04 2.94
C PRO A 83 5.82 19.37 2.90
N ARG A 84 5.14 20.49 3.14
CA ARG A 84 5.72 21.84 3.20
C ARG A 84 6.89 21.91 4.19
N LEU A 85 6.74 21.28 5.36
CA LEU A 85 7.76 21.31 6.41
C LEU A 85 9.10 20.74 5.91
N LEU A 86 9.05 19.64 5.14
CA LEU A 86 10.22 19.01 4.57
C LEU A 86 10.77 19.78 3.35
N LEU A 87 9.87 20.33 2.54
CA LEU A 87 10.21 21.07 1.34
C LEU A 87 10.92 22.39 1.66
N ASP A 88 10.42 23.13 2.64
CA ASP A 88 10.98 24.44 3.03
C ASP A 88 12.31 24.32 3.77
N THR A 89 12.48 23.30 4.62
CA THR A 89 13.67 23.15 5.46
C THR A 89 14.85 22.50 4.75
N LEU A 90 14.60 21.55 3.85
CA LEU A 90 15.66 20.71 3.28
C LEU A 90 15.81 20.87 1.78
N ILE A 91 14.70 20.91 1.05
CA ILE A 91 14.70 20.80 -0.42
C ILE A 91 14.91 22.18 -1.08
N ASN A 92 14.23 23.21 -0.62
CA ASN A 92 14.39 24.58 -1.12
C ASN A 92 15.83 25.12 -1.03
N PRO A 93 16.54 25.03 0.11
CA PRO A 93 17.93 25.49 0.16
C PRO A 93 18.85 24.63 -0.71
N ALA A 94 18.63 23.31 -0.78
CA ALA A 94 19.42 22.43 -1.63
C ALA A 94 19.25 22.75 -3.13
N VAL A 95 18.01 22.98 -3.58
CA VAL A 95 17.71 23.30 -4.99
C VAL A 95 18.21 24.69 -5.37
N ALA A 96 18.08 25.68 -4.47
CA ALA A 96 18.58 27.03 -4.70
C ALA A 96 20.11 27.05 -4.93
N LEU A 97 20.85 26.20 -4.21
CA LEU A 97 22.29 26.05 -4.37
C LEU A 97 22.70 25.38 -5.69
N ILE A 98 21.89 24.44 -6.20
CA ILE A 98 22.22 23.65 -7.40
C ILE A 98 21.77 24.35 -8.68
N MET A 99 20.57 24.94 -8.68
CA MET A 99 19.90 25.44 -9.88
C MET A 99 20.04 26.96 -10.07
N GLY A 100 20.45 27.72 -9.03
CA GLY A 100 20.64 29.17 -9.10
C GLY A 100 19.41 29.99 -9.48
N ALA A 101 18.24 29.36 -9.58
CA ALA A 101 16.98 29.94 -10.05
C ALA A 101 15.93 29.93 -8.94
N GLY A 102 15.05 30.94 -8.96
CA GLY A 102 13.98 31.13 -7.98
C GLY A 102 13.12 29.87 -7.81
N VAL A 103 13.04 29.40 -6.58
CA VAL A 103 12.17 28.30 -6.17
C VAL A 103 10.72 28.69 -6.49
N PRO A 104 9.90 27.81 -7.10
CA PRO A 104 8.50 28.11 -7.35
C PRO A 104 7.80 28.50 -6.04
N SER A 105 7.06 29.61 -6.08
CA SER A 105 6.37 30.18 -4.92
C SER A 105 5.32 29.21 -4.38
N TYR A 106 5.53 28.75 -3.15
CA TYR A 106 4.59 27.93 -2.39
C TYR A 106 3.46 28.82 -1.85
N PHE A 107 2.21 28.64 -2.30
CA PHE A 107 1.08 29.32 -1.66
C PHE A 107 0.60 28.51 -0.44
N LEU A 108 -0.07 29.17 0.51
CA LEU A 108 -0.49 28.61 1.80
C LEU A 108 -1.40 27.38 1.68
N LEU A 109 -2.13 27.23 0.57
CA LEU A 109 -2.99 26.08 0.31
C LEU A 109 -2.39 25.02 -0.65
N GLY A 110 -1.31 25.30 -1.41
CA GLY A 110 -0.71 24.30 -2.31
C GLY A 110 0.28 24.77 -3.39
N PHE A 111 0.62 23.82 -4.27
CA PHE A 111 1.62 23.92 -5.33
C PHE A 111 0.95 24.25 -6.67
N ALA A 112 1.21 25.45 -7.19
CA ALA A 112 0.82 25.81 -8.56
C ALA A 112 1.85 25.23 -9.54
N THR A 113 1.44 24.25 -10.34
CA THR A 113 2.18 23.82 -11.53
C THR A 113 1.60 24.52 -12.77
N PRO A 114 2.34 24.62 -13.89
CA PRO A 114 1.86 25.30 -15.10
C PRO A 114 0.59 24.72 -15.73
N ILE A 115 0.19 23.51 -15.32
CA ILE A 115 -0.91 22.74 -15.91
C ILE A 115 -2.03 22.48 -14.88
N GLY A 116 -1.79 22.74 -13.59
CA GLY A 116 -2.79 22.50 -12.55
C GLY A 116 -2.39 22.98 -11.15
N PHE A 117 -3.37 22.98 -10.24
CA PHE A 117 -3.18 23.31 -8.83
C PHE A 117 -3.16 22.02 -7.99
N TYR A 118 -2.10 21.80 -7.23
CA TYR A 118 -1.98 20.69 -6.28
C TYR A 118 -2.05 21.21 -4.84
N GLU A 119 -3.27 21.26 -4.31
CA GLU A 119 -3.55 21.65 -2.92
C GLU A 119 -3.52 20.42 -2.00
N ALA A 120 -2.32 20.03 -1.55
CA ALA A 120 -2.11 18.82 -0.76
C ALA A 120 -3.02 18.73 0.48
N LEU A 121 -3.20 19.86 1.17
CA LEU A 121 -4.06 19.95 2.35
C LEU A 121 -5.55 19.79 1.98
N GLY A 122 -5.98 20.41 0.88
CA GLY A 122 -7.35 20.31 0.40
C GLY A 122 -7.72 18.88 0.01
N LEU A 123 -6.84 18.20 -0.72
CA LEU A 123 -6.98 16.78 -1.07
C LEU A 123 -7.07 15.89 0.18
N ALA A 124 -6.17 16.11 1.16
CA ALA A 124 -6.20 15.35 2.42
C ALA A 124 -7.52 15.57 3.18
N LEU A 125 -8.03 16.81 3.24
CA LEU A 125 -9.31 17.11 3.88
C LEU A 125 -10.49 16.46 3.16
N ILE A 126 -10.52 16.47 1.83
CA ILE A 126 -11.59 15.81 1.06
C ILE A 126 -11.58 14.30 1.28
N ILE A 127 -10.40 13.67 1.30
CA ILE A 127 -10.25 12.24 1.62
C ILE A 127 -10.68 11.95 3.06
N LEU A 128 -10.33 12.82 4.00
CA LEU A 128 -10.72 12.65 5.40
C LEU A 128 -12.23 12.78 5.57
N ILE A 129 -12.86 13.75 4.92
CA ILE A 129 -14.31 13.93 4.91
C ILE A 129 -14.99 12.72 4.26
N SER A 130 -14.49 12.22 3.12
CA SER A 130 -15.08 11.06 2.45
C SER A 130 -14.98 9.79 3.30
N MET A 131 -13.87 9.60 3.99
CA MET A 131 -13.69 8.49 4.94
C MET A 131 -14.63 8.63 6.15
N LEU A 132 -14.84 9.85 6.66
CA LEU A 132 -15.72 10.13 7.79
C LEU A 132 -17.20 9.92 7.40
N VAL A 133 -17.59 10.32 6.19
CA VAL A 133 -18.92 10.05 5.62
C VAL A 133 -19.13 8.54 5.44
N GLY A 134 -18.16 7.83 4.86
CA GLY A 134 -18.20 6.38 4.74
C GLY A 134 -18.32 5.67 6.09
N TYR A 135 -17.59 6.16 7.11
CA TYR A 135 -17.68 5.66 8.48
C TYR A 135 -19.04 5.93 9.12
N ALA A 136 -19.61 7.12 8.93
CA ALA A 136 -20.94 7.46 9.44
C ALA A 136 -22.03 6.58 8.81
N ILE A 137 -21.95 6.32 7.50
CA ILE A 137 -22.84 5.38 6.80
C ILE A 137 -22.65 3.97 7.34
N TYR A 138 -21.40 3.51 7.51
CA TYR A 138 -21.11 2.20 8.09
C TYR A 138 -21.74 2.04 9.47
N HIS A 139 -21.54 3.02 10.36
CA HIS A 139 -22.08 2.97 11.72
C HIS A 139 -23.62 3.01 11.76
N ALA A 140 -24.24 3.76 10.84
CA ALA A 140 -25.70 3.79 10.71
C ALA A 140 -26.27 2.49 10.09
N SER A 141 -25.46 1.74 9.34
CA SER A 141 -25.86 0.50 8.65
C SER A 141 -25.47 -0.77 9.40
N LEU A 142 -24.89 -0.66 10.61
CA LEU A 142 -24.60 -1.78 11.51
C LEU A 142 -25.92 -2.39 12.02
N LYS A 143 -26.52 -3.26 11.20
CA LYS A 143 -27.25 -4.40 11.76
C LYS A 143 -26.18 -5.39 12.24
N PRO A 144 -26.13 -5.76 13.52
CA PRO A 144 -25.15 -6.73 14.00
C PRO A 144 -25.41 -8.05 13.27
N MET A 145 -24.60 -8.35 12.26
CA MET A 145 -24.48 -9.72 11.78
C MET A 145 -23.70 -10.45 12.85
N VAL A 146 -24.43 -11.25 13.62
CA VAL A 146 -23.85 -12.30 14.46
C VAL A 146 -23.14 -13.23 13.48
N VAL A 147 -21.85 -12.98 13.29
CA VAL A 147 -20.96 -13.97 12.69
C VAL A 147 -20.85 -15.05 13.76
N THR A 148 -21.74 -16.04 13.68
CA THR A 148 -21.57 -17.28 14.43
C THR A 148 -20.16 -17.77 14.09
N THR A 149 -19.31 -17.83 15.11
CA THR A 149 -17.96 -18.39 15.09
C THR A 149 -18.01 -19.91 14.92
N ASP A 150 -18.84 -20.38 14.01
CA ASP A 150 -18.85 -21.75 13.52
C ASP A 150 -18.65 -21.57 12.02
N ALA A 151 -17.54 -22.12 11.51
CA ALA A 151 -17.17 -22.12 10.10
C ALA A 151 -16.55 -20.84 9.50
N ALA A 152 -15.27 -20.63 9.82
CA ALA A 152 -14.29 -20.34 8.76
C ALA A 152 -14.10 -21.56 7.82
N MET A 153 -15.19 -22.24 7.46
CA MET A 153 -15.16 -23.30 6.46
C MET A 153 -15.35 -22.64 5.10
N PRO A 154 -14.45 -22.89 4.13
CA PRO A 154 -14.73 -22.56 2.74
C PRO A 154 -16.10 -23.14 2.38
N PHE A 155 -16.92 -22.40 1.64
CA PHE A 155 -18.18 -22.92 1.14
C PHE A 155 -17.88 -24.10 0.19
N THR A 156 -17.96 -25.34 0.71
CA THR A 156 -17.63 -26.59 -0.01
C THR A 156 -18.77 -27.07 -0.90
N GLY A 157 -19.71 -26.18 -1.27
CA GLY A 157 -20.85 -26.54 -2.12
C GLY A 157 -21.80 -27.58 -1.51
N GLY A 158 -21.71 -27.84 -0.19
CA GLY A 158 -22.54 -28.83 0.50
C GLY A 158 -21.92 -30.21 0.66
N GLU A 159 -20.65 -30.41 0.30
CA GLU A 159 -19.93 -31.65 0.62
C GLU A 159 -19.48 -31.61 2.09
N VAL A 160 -20.25 -32.31 2.93
CA VAL A 160 -19.96 -32.57 4.34
C VAL A 160 -19.95 -34.08 4.52
N GLU A 161 -18.76 -34.67 4.59
CA GLU A 161 -18.58 -35.95 5.25
C GLU A 161 -17.18 -35.99 5.90
N GLU A 162 -17.18 -36.00 7.23
CA GLU A 162 -16.00 -36.27 8.05
C GLU A 162 -15.59 -37.75 7.81
N PRO A 163 -14.29 -38.09 7.70
CA PRO A 163 -13.25 -37.65 8.62
C PRO A 163 -12.19 -36.75 7.98
N TYR A 164 -11.84 -35.70 8.73
CA TYR A 164 -10.88 -34.65 8.40
C TYR A 164 -9.51 -35.18 7.96
N LEU A 165 -9.27 -35.19 6.65
CA LEU A 165 -7.91 -35.17 6.14
C LEU A 165 -7.38 -33.75 6.39
N SER A 166 -6.56 -33.60 7.43
CA SER A 166 -5.89 -32.34 7.73
C SER A 166 -5.26 -31.77 6.46
N LEU A 167 -5.51 -30.48 6.17
CA LEU A 167 -5.01 -29.75 5.00
C LEU A 167 -3.47 -29.84 4.84
N GLU A 168 -2.77 -30.31 5.88
CA GLU A 168 -1.37 -30.71 5.88
C GLU A 168 -1.07 -31.91 4.95
N LYS A 169 -1.95 -32.90 4.86
CA LYS A 169 -1.78 -34.12 4.06
C LYS A 169 -2.09 -33.93 2.56
N ALA A 170 -2.87 -32.91 2.23
CA ALA A 170 -3.23 -32.58 0.84
C ALA A 170 -2.15 -31.72 0.12
N ARG A 171 -1.17 -31.19 0.86
CA ARG A 171 -0.01 -30.48 0.29
C ARG A 171 1.02 -31.52 -0.17
N VAL A 172 0.88 -32.02 -1.40
CA VAL A 172 1.95 -32.77 -2.08
C VAL A 172 3.06 -31.79 -2.45
N GLY A 173 4.16 -31.80 -1.67
CA GLY A 173 5.34 -30.99 -1.94
C GLY A 173 6.44 -31.14 -0.89
N LEU A 174 7.33 -32.10 -1.13
CA LEU A 174 8.63 -32.37 -0.48
C LEU A 174 8.61 -32.86 0.98
N ALA A 175 8.40 -34.16 1.18
CA ALA A 175 8.97 -34.87 2.34
C ALA A 175 10.36 -35.41 1.92
N PRO A 176 11.44 -35.16 2.70
CA PRO A 176 12.73 -35.81 2.46
C PRO A 176 12.59 -37.29 2.76
N SER A 177 13.01 -38.11 1.80
CA SER A 177 13.02 -39.57 1.86
C SER A 177 13.91 -40.08 3.00
N THR A 178 13.31 -40.40 4.15
CA THR A 178 13.92 -41.29 5.14
C THR A 178 13.23 -42.64 5.08
N LEU A 179 13.79 -43.53 4.27
CA LEU A 179 13.58 -44.97 4.34
C LEU A 179 14.22 -45.50 5.62
N THR A 180 13.41 -45.87 6.61
CA THR A 180 13.83 -46.73 7.72
C THR A 180 13.10 -48.07 7.58
N LEU A 181 13.86 -49.10 7.19
CA LEU A 181 13.47 -50.51 7.20
C LEU A 181 13.30 -51.02 8.65
N PRO A 182 12.37 -51.97 8.90
CA PRO A 182 12.08 -52.47 10.24
C PRO A 182 13.17 -53.42 10.77
N HIS A 183 13.30 -53.38 12.10
CA HIS A 183 14.12 -54.24 12.95
C HIS A 183 13.97 -55.73 12.69
N SER A 184 15.11 -56.43 12.79
CA SER A 184 15.25 -57.83 13.25
C SER A 184 16.38 -57.90 14.25
#